data_AF-A0A939AXM3-F1
#
_entry.id   AF-A0A939AXM3-F1
#
_cell.length_a   1.000
_cell.length_b   1.000
_cell.length_c   1.000
_cell.angle_alpha   90.00
_cell.angle_beta   90.00
_cell.angle_gamma   90.00
#
_symmetry.space_group_name_H-M   'P 1'
#
loop_
_entity.id
_entity.type
_entity.pdbx_description
1 polymer ?
#
loop_
_entity_poly.entity_id
_entity_poly.type
_entity_poly.pdbx_seq_one_letter_code
_entity_poly.pdbx_strand_id
1 'polypeptide(L)'
;MFQTDFSPAEFTARCRRVLEAIGSDAVALIQGAEKETSHDLFRQTNDFYYLCGVEVPHAYLLLDGRSKACSLFLPHQSRRQIENEGEILSADNVETTRALTGVDAVYGIEELSRFIDGAKLLYTPLRMAEGAMMSWDTLQNGQREVFSDPWDGRLDRMRWFVALLRQRCPATEIRDLAPILNELRFIKSPCEIELLRMAGRLSALGVIEAMRSTRPGAWEYQLDAVMRYIYLVNGARDAGYRAIIASGANIRFGHYRANNAQLTDGDLVLVDCAPDYHYYTSDIGRMWPVNGRYSAVQRELYGFVVAYHKAFLDLIRPGVTAEQITAEAAERMRGVVEVTRWSKPIYAQGARDALKWAYHMTHPVGMAVHDVGHYRGKPLQPGVVLTLDPTLRVPEEQLYIRSEDTLLITEDGYENFTAAAPLELDDVEATIRQAGMLQGFPAMRGQARDRHSAAHLRPRSATTTRPASEFADESMQVWPRTQRTNAPAVPGAYLPAVLARAYQGLCACCARLDRVFCQSLRNPADPASRPSSCHPLFRLQLRSDASHSPCSTLGLASWACLSTLLSVPGARSSPG
;
A
#
# COMPACT_ATOMS: atom_id res chain seq x y z
N MET A 1 12.61 -19.68 4.14
CA MET A 1 12.54 -18.37 3.46
C MET A 1 13.30 -17.33 4.29
N PHE A 2 14.29 -16.68 3.69
CA PHE A 2 15.03 -15.54 4.23
C PHE A 2 15.73 -14.83 3.06
N GLN A 3 15.88 -13.52 3.14
CA GLN A 3 16.52 -12.69 2.12
C GLN A 3 18.05 -12.91 2.01
N THR A 4 18.66 -12.45 0.93
CA THR A 4 20.11 -12.62 0.69
C THR A 4 20.86 -11.32 0.38
N ASP A 5 20.17 -10.18 0.37
CA ASP A 5 20.68 -8.90 -0.11
C ASP A 5 21.48 -8.18 0.98
N PHE A 6 20.89 -8.08 2.18
CA PHE A 6 21.49 -7.46 3.35
C PHE A 6 22.24 -8.49 4.21
N SER A 7 23.39 -8.08 4.73
CA SER A 7 24.18 -8.88 5.67
C SER A 7 23.59 -8.85 7.09
N PRO A 8 23.85 -9.88 7.94
CA PRO A 8 23.47 -9.85 9.36
C PRO A 8 23.96 -8.60 10.08
N ALA A 9 25.18 -8.13 9.75
CA ALA A 9 25.78 -6.94 10.35
C ALA A 9 25.04 -5.64 10.02
N GLU A 10 24.36 -5.56 8.87
CA GLU A 10 23.55 -4.38 8.51
C GLU A 10 22.25 -4.34 9.32
N PHE A 11 21.59 -5.48 9.53
CA PHE A 11 20.48 -5.58 10.47
C PHE A 11 20.91 -5.25 11.90
N THR A 12 22.01 -5.82 12.40
CA THR A 12 22.56 -5.46 13.72
C THR A 12 22.84 -3.95 13.84
N ALA A 13 23.32 -3.29 12.77
CA ALA A 13 23.55 -1.84 12.76
C ALA A 13 22.24 -1.02 12.78
N ARG A 14 21.23 -1.42 11.99
CA ARG A 14 19.88 -0.80 12.00
C ARG A 14 19.23 -0.95 13.38
N CYS A 15 19.28 -2.15 13.97
CA CYS A 15 18.81 -2.41 15.34
C CYS A 15 19.58 -1.60 16.40
N ARG A 16 20.89 -1.44 16.27
CA ARG A 16 21.70 -0.63 17.20
C ARG A 16 21.28 0.84 17.20
N ARG A 17 21.05 1.45 16.03
CA ARG A 17 20.56 2.84 15.94
C ARG A 17 19.21 3.02 16.67
N VAL A 18 18.33 2.02 16.63
CA VAL A 18 17.08 2.03 17.41
C VAL A 18 17.34 1.87 18.92
N LEU A 19 18.21 0.93 19.33
CA LEU A 19 18.63 0.73 20.73
C LEU A 19 19.35 1.94 21.35
N GLU A 20 19.99 2.77 20.53
CA GLU A 20 20.56 4.06 20.92
C GLU A 20 19.45 5.10 21.11
N ALA A 21 18.56 5.24 20.12
CA ALA A 21 17.48 6.23 20.12
C ALA A 21 16.42 6.05 21.23
N ILE A 22 16.11 4.81 21.65
CA ILE A 22 15.15 4.54 22.75
C ILE A 22 15.77 4.63 24.16
N GLY A 23 17.09 4.75 24.27
CA GLY A 23 17.79 4.85 25.56
C GLY A 23 17.94 3.52 26.33
N SER A 24 18.17 3.62 27.64
CA SER A 24 18.47 2.48 28.54
C SER A 24 17.25 1.85 29.23
N ASP A 25 16.15 2.59 29.37
CA ASP A 25 15.04 2.24 30.28
C ASP A 25 13.73 1.86 29.55
N ALA A 26 13.82 1.69 28.23
CA ALA A 26 12.70 1.41 27.34
C ALA A 26 12.92 0.13 26.52
N VAL A 27 11.82 -0.42 26.01
CA VAL A 27 11.82 -1.47 24.98
C VAL A 27 11.16 -0.94 23.70
N ALA A 28 11.58 -1.42 22.54
CA ALA A 28 10.86 -1.25 21.28
C ALA A 28 10.31 -2.59 20.81
N LEU A 29 9.05 -2.64 20.40
CA LEU A 29 8.38 -3.85 19.93
C LEU A 29 7.73 -3.58 18.56
N ILE A 30 8.13 -4.35 17.55
CA ILE A 30 7.62 -4.27 16.19
C ILE A 30 6.86 -5.56 15.87
N GLN A 31 5.60 -5.43 15.45
CA GLN A 31 4.77 -6.55 14.99
C GLN A 31 4.95 -6.75 13.47
N GLY A 32 5.33 -7.97 13.07
CA GLY A 32 5.36 -8.38 11.66
C GLY A 32 3.97 -8.61 11.08
N ALA A 33 3.89 -8.83 9.77
CA ALA A 33 2.68 -9.16 9.02
C ALA A 33 1.95 -10.40 9.57
N GLU A 34 0.68 -10.57 9.20
CA GLU A 34 -0.07 -11.81 9.40
C GLU A 34 0.04 -12.71 8.17
N LYS A 35 -0.26 -14.00 8.31
CA LYS A 35 -0.32 -14.89 7.16
C LYS A 35 -1.49 -14.49 6.26
N GLU A 36 -1.25 -14.44 4.95
CA GLU A 36 -2.27 -14.14 3.95
C GLU A 36 -3.39 -15.17 3.97
N THR A 37 -4.59 -14.71 3.64
CA THR A 37 -5.79 -15.55 3.45
C THR A 37 -6.06 -15.87 1.97
N SER A 38 -5.24 -15.31 1.07
CA SER A 38 -5.21 -15.59 -0.37
C SER A 38 -4.14 -16.63 -0.72
N HIS A 39 -3.96 -16.90 -2.02
CA HIS A 39 -2.87 -17.72 -2.56
C HIS A 39 -1.70 -16.87 -3.08
N ASP A 40 -1.61 -15.61 -2.64
CA ASP A 40 -0.50 -14.73 -2.97
C ASP A 40 0.76 -15.13 -2.18
N LEU A 41 1.93 -14.68 -2.64
CA LEU A 41 3.19 -14.87 -1.89
C LEU A 41 3.16 -14.05 -0.58
N PHE A 42 3.75 -14.57 0.50
CA PHE A 42 3.84 -13.84 1.78
C PHE A 42 4.72 -12.60 1.68
N ARG A 43 4.24 -11.42 2.12
CA ARG A 43 5.09 -10.21 2.21
C ARG A 43 5.08 -9.60 3.60
N GLN A 44 6.27 -9.50 4.17
CA GLN A 44 6.53 -8.84 5.43
C GLN A 44 6.21 -7.32 5.39
N THR A 45 5.91 -6.73 6.56
CA THR A 45 5.78 -5.28 6.70
C THR A 45 7.13 -4.57 6.59
N ASN A 46 7.17 -3.38 5.97
CA ASN A 46 8.40 -2.68 5.64
C ASN A 46 9.31 -2.43 6.85
N ASP A 47 8.79 -1.85 7.94
CA ASP A 47 9.59 -1.56 9.13
C ASP A 47 10.16 -2.82 9.81
N PHE A 48 9.43 -3.93 9.77
CA PHE A 48 9.88 -5.20 10.35
C PHE A 48 10.98 -5.84 9.50
N TYR A 49 10.75 -5.92 8.18
CA TYR A 49 11.73 -6.44 7.23
C TYR A 49 13.01 -5.60 7.22
N TYR A 50 12.89 -4.27 7.24
CA TYR A 50 14.03 -3.35 7.29
C TYR A 50 14.97 -3.64 8.46
N LEU A 51 14.43 -4.00 9.63
CA LEU A 51 15.23 -4.26 10.83
C LEU A 51 15.83 -5.67 10.92
N CYS A 52 15.29 -6.69 10.23
CA CYS A 52 15.75 -8.08 10.44
C CYS A 52 15.69 -9.04 9.22
N GLY A 53 15.11 -8.64 8.08
CA GLY A 53 15.02 -9.46 6.87
C GLY A 53 14.11 -10.70 6.94
N VAL A 54 13.40 -10.92 8.05
CA VAL A 54 12.67 -12.17 8.30
C VAL A 54 11.30 -12.20 7.63
N GLU A 55 11.12 -13.16 6.71
CA GLU A 55 9.87 -13.40 5.98
C GLU A 55 8.95 -14.42 6.67
N VAL A 56 8.65 -14.21 7.95
CA VAL A 56 7.82 -15.11 8.75
C VAL A 56 6.55 -14.39 9.23
N PRO A 57 5.34 -14.94 8.96
CA PRO A 57 4.09 -14.36 9.45
C PRO A 57 3.95 -14.54 10.97
N HIS A 58 3.25 -13.60 11.61
CA HIS A 58 3.00 -13.54 13.06
C HIS A 58 4.26 -13.44 13.94
N ALA A 59 5.40 -13.08 13.35
CA ALA A 59 6.64 -12.79 14.06
C ALA A 59 6.61 -11.43 14.78
N TYR A 60 7.42 -11.29 15.83
CA TYR A 60 7.68 -10.03 16.54
C TYR A 60 9.18 -9.79 16.71
N LEU A 61 9.60 -8.53 16.66
CA LEU A 61 10.97 -8.11 16.91
C LEU A 61 10.99 -7.19 18.14
N LEU A 62 11.77 -7.56 19.14
CA LEU A 62 11.98 -6.78 20.35
C LEU A 62 13.40 -6.22 20.36
N LEU A 63 13.55 -4.95 20.69
CA LEU A 63 14.82 -4.32 20.99
C LEU A 63 14.75 -3.78 22.42
N ASP A 64 15.51 -4.38 23.32
CA ASP A 64 15.46 -4.06 24.75
C ASP A 64 16.63 -3.13 25.13
N GLY A 65 16.30 -1.87 25.42
CA GLY A 65 17.29 -0.86 25.81
C GLY A 65 18.00 -1.17 27.14
N ARG A 66 17.41 -2.02 28.00
CA ARG A 66 17.89 -2.38 29.34
C ARG A 66 19.03 -3.40 29.28
N SER A 67 18.89 -4.38 28.38
CA SER A 67 19.87 -5.44 28.11
C SER A 67 20.76 -5.14 26.89
N LYS A 68 20.38 -4.14 26.08
CA LYS A 68 20.96 -3.80 24.76
C LYS A 68 20.92 -4.95 23.75
N ALA A 69 19.95 -5.86 23.90
CA ALA A 69 19.74 -6.99 23.02
C ALA A 69 18.64 -6.72 21.98
N CYS A 70 18.81 -7.31 20.79
CA CYS A 70 17.79 -7.50 19.78
C CYS A 70 17.33 -8.97 19.80
N SER A 71 16.03 -9.23 19.72
CA SER A 71 15.50 -10.62 19.78
C SER A 71 14.25 -10.81 18.93
N LEU A 72 14.20 -11.95 18.25
CA LEU A 72 13.05 -12.38 17.45
C LEU A 72 12.15 -13.33 18.25
N PHE A 73 10.85 -13.17 18.08
CA PHE A 73 9.83 -14.06 18.62
C PHE A 73 9.08 -14.65 17.43
N LEU A 74 9.28 -15.95 17.18
CA LEU A 74 8.81 -16.64 15.98
C LEU A 74 7.78 -17.73 16.34
N PRO A 75 6.84 -18.06 15.44
CA PRO A 75 6.03 -19.27 15.61
C PRO A 75 6.92 -20.53 15.55
N HIS A 76 6.50 -21.58 16.24
CA HIS A 76 6.99 -22.94 16.00
C HIS A 76 6.48 -23.46 14.65
N GLN A 77 7.27 -24.30 13.95
CA GLN A 77 6.83 -24.93 12.72
C GLN A 77 6.59 -26.44 12.93
N SER A 78 5.32 -26.87 12.84
CA SER A 78 5.01 -28.29 12.98
C SER A 78 5.59 -29.10 11.81
N ARG A 79 5.98 -30.35 12.08
CA ARG A 79 6.47 -31.28 11.05
C ARG A 79 5.56 -31.35 9.80
N ARG A 80 4.24 -31.32 9.99
CA ARG A 80 3.28 -31.32 8.87
C ARG A 80 3.40 -30.06 8.01
N GLN A 81 3.68 -28.89 8.59
CA GLN A 81 3.91 -27.66 7.82
C GLN A 81 5.23 -27.75 7.06
N ILE A 82 6.31 -28.26 7.67
CA ILE A 82 7.59 -28.49 6.95
C ILE A 82 7.36 -29.43 5.75
N GLU A 83 6.61 -30.51 5.93
CA GLU A 83 6.30 -31.51 4.89
C GLU A 83 5.34 -31.01 3.77
N ASN A 84 4.66 -29.87 3.93
CA ASN A 84 3.68 -29.36 2.94
C ASN A 84 4.00 -27.94 2.41
N GLU A 85 4.65 -27.10 3.22
CA GLU A 85 4.93 -25.68 2.95
C GLU A 85 6.44 -25.38 2.85
N GLY A 86 7.30 -26.35 3.18
CA GLY A 86 8.76 -26.19 3.25
C GLY A 86 9.25 -25.58 4.57
N GLU A 87 10.55 -25.60 4.83
CA GLU A 87 11.13 -25.06 6.08
C GLU A 87 11.25 -23.52 6.05
N ILE A 88 10.87 -22.89 7.16
CA ILE A 88 11.03 -21.45 7.40
C ILE A 88 11.82 -21.19 8.69
N LEU A 89 12.20 -19.93 8.92
CA LEU A 89 12.76 -19.55 10.23
C LEU A 89 11.66 -19.67 11.29
N SER A 90 11.97 -20.31 12.41
CA SER A 90 11.01 -20.63 13.48
C SER A 90 11.68 -20.54 14.85
N ALA A 91 10.89 -20.68 15.92
CA ALA A 91 11.42 -20.85 17.28
C ALA A 91 12.22 -22.17 17.46
N ASP A 92 12.11 -23.11 16.51
CA ASP A 92 12.76 -24.43 16.57
C ASP A 92 14.18 -24.43 15.95
N ASN A 93 14.51 -23.47 15.08
CA ASN A 93 15.81 -23.37 14.39
C ASN A 93 16.61 -22.09 14.77
N VAL A 94 16.67 -21.84 16.09
CA VAL A 94 17.34 -20.69 16.75
C VAL A 94 18.70 -20.32 16.14
N GLU A 95 19.66 -21.25 16.08
CA GLU A 95 21.02 -20.93 15.63
C GLU A 95 21.09 -20.53 14.14
N THR A 96 20.30 -21.19 13.28
CA THR A 96 20.15 -20.81 11.86
C THR A 96 19.56 -19.41 11.74
N THR A 97 18.51 -19.11 12.51
CA THR A 97 17.89 -17.78 12.54
C THR A 97 18.87 -16.71 13.02
N ARG A 98 19.62 -16.95 14.10
CA ARG A 98 20.63 -16.00 14.62
C ARG A 98 21.75 -15.74 13.62
N ALA A 99 22.28 -16.80 12.98
CA ALA A 99 23.35 -16.68 11.98
C ALA A 99 22.94 -15.88 10.73
N LEU A 100 21.67 -15.96 10.32
CA LEU A 100 21.14 -15.24 9.16
C LEU A 100 20.70 -13.80 9.47
N THR A 101 20.14 -13.55 10.66
CA THR A 101 19.51 -12.26 11.00
C THR A 101 20.40 -11.33 11.81
N GLY A 102 21.42 -11.85 12.51
CA GLY A 102 22.28 -11.05 13.37
C GLY A 102 21.64 -10.59 14.69
N VAL A 103 20.54 -11.23 15.12
CA VAL A 103 19.91 -10.99 16.43
C VAL A 103 20.59 -11.80 17.55
N ASP A 104 20.55 -11.28 18.77
CA ASP A 104 21.22 -11.89 19.92
C ASP A 104 20.56 -13.22 20.34
N ALA A 105 19.22 -13.29 20.28
CA ALA A 105 18.42 -14.45 20.68
C ALA A 105 17.10 -14.61 19.89
N VAL A 106 16.53 -15.81 19.93
CA VAL A 106 15.26 -16.18 19.28
C VAL A 106 14.42 -16.99 20.27
N TYR A 107 13.12 -16.70 20.35
CA TYR A 107 12.18 -17.30 21.30
C TYR A 107 10.86 -17.68 20.61
N GLY A 108 10.02 -18.48 21.28
CA GLY A 108 8.63 -18.69 20.88
C GLY A 108 7.75 -17.48 21.20
N ILE A 109 6.70 -17.24 20.39
CA ILE A 109 5.79 -16.08 20.54
C ILE A 109 5.08 -16.02 21.90
N GLU A 110 4.88 -17.16 22.55
CA GLU A 110 4.30 -17.26 23.90
C GLU A 110 5.20 -16.70 25.01
N GLU A 111 6.52 -16.56 24.76
CA GLU A 111 7.46 -15.98 25.71
C GLU A 111 7.42 -14.44 25.74
N LEU A 112 6.84 -13.79 24.72
CA LEU A 112 6.95 -12.35 24.48
C LEU A 112 6.51 -11.48 25.68
N SER A 113 5.50 -11.89 26.45
CA SER A 113 5.05 -11.11 27.61
C SER A 113 6.17 -10.95 28.65
N ARG A 114 6.96 -12.00 28.87
CA ARG A 114 8.06 -12.06 29.87
C ARG A 114 9.09 -10.93 29.72
N PHE A 115 9.21 -10.35 28.52
CA PHE A 115 10.17 -9.31 28.20
C PHE A 115 9.58 -7.89 28.22
N ILE A 116 8.30 -7.73 27.90
CA ILE A 116 7.59 -6.43 27.97
C ILE A 116 6.97 -6.15 29.34
N ASP A 117 6.66 -7.19 30.11
CA ASP A 117 6.14 -7.05 31.46
C ASP A 117 7.14 -6.28 32.34
N GLY A 118 6.63 -5.26 33.05
CA GLY A 118 7.46 -4.37 33.88
C GLY A 118 8.27 -3.31 33.11
N ALA A 119 8.19 -3.24 31.77
CA ALA A 119 8.76 -2.11 31.04
C ALA A 119 7.99 -0.82 31.39
N LYS A 120 8.71 0.23 31.80
CA LYS A 120 8.10 1.54 32.11
C LYS A 120 7.66 2.28 30.85
N LEU A 121 8.43 2.12 29.77
CA LEU A 121 8.26 2.78 28.49
C LEU A 121 8.43 1.76 27.35
N LEU A 122 7.45 1.71 26.46
CA LEU A 122 7.44 0.87 25.27
C LEU A 122 7.27 1.74 24.02
N TYR A 123 8.13 1.52 23.03
CA TYR A 123 8.01 2.11 21.70
C TYR A 123 7.42 1.08 20.73
N THR A 124 6.45 1.51 19.92
CA THR A 124 5.89 0.74 18.80
C THR A 124 5.43 1.74 17.73
N PRO A 125 5.42 1.41 16.42
CA PRO A 125 4.87 2.32 15.43
C PRO A 125 3.40 2.62 15.74
N LEU A 126 3.03 3.91 15.84
CA LEU A 126 1.64 4.33 16.00
C LEU A 126 0.96 4.69 14.66
N ARG A 127 1.59 4.31 13.54
CA ARG A 127 1.05 4.34 12.18
C ARG A 127 0.79 2.91 11.66
N MET A 128 -0.09 2.80 10.68
CA MET A 128 -0.25 1.58 9.90
C MET A 128 1.08 1.21 9.23
N ALA A 129 1.38 -0.09 9.16
CA ALA A 129 2.58 -0.63 8.56
C ALA A 129 2.34 -1.02 7.09
N GLU A 130 3.29 -0.69 6.22
CA GLU A 130 3.18 -0.90 4.78
C GLU A 130 3.55 -2.35 4.40
N GLY A 131 2.71 -2.98 3.58
CA GLY A 131 2.95 -4.28 2.94
C GLY A 131 2.97 -4.18 1.41
N ALA A 132 2.58 -5.27 0.71
CA ALA A 132 2.62 -5.36 -0.75
C ALA A 132 1.71 -4.31 -1.42
N MET A 133 2.25 -3.53 -2.36
CA MET A 133 1.54 -2.44 -3.07
C MET A 133 0.91 -1.38 -2.14
N MET A 134 1.45 -1.20 -0.93
CA MET A 134 0.94 -0.24 0.06
C MET A 134 1.90 0.93 0.27
N SER A 135 1.34 2.05 0.64
CA SER A 135 2.03 3.30 0.96
C SER A 135 1.26 4.03 2.07
N TRP A 136 1.89 5.02 2.72
CA TRP A 136 1.29 5.63 3.90
C TRP A 136 0.00 6.42 3.60
N ASP A 137 -0.14 7.01 2.41
CA ASP A 137 -1.39 7.66 1.99
C ASP A 137 -2.45 6.64 1.53
N THR A 138 -2.09 5.57 0.79
CA THR A 138 -3.09 4.58 0.35
C THR A 138 -3.74 3.86 1.54
N LEU A 139 -2.95 3.57 2.58
CA LEU A 139 -3.46 3.06 3.87
C LEU A 139 -4.38 4.08 4.57
N GLN A 140 -4.04 5.36 4.59
CA GLN A 140 -4.90 6.41 5.16
C GLN A 140 -6.16 6.68 4.33
N ASN A 141 -6.15 6.43 3.03
CA ASN A 141 -7.34 6.52 2.17
C ASN A 141 -8.30 5.38 2.52
N GLY A 142 -7.83 4.13 2.49
CA GLY A 142 -8.64 2.96 2.85
C GLY A 142 -9.18 3.01 4.29
N GLN A 143 -8.36 3.42 5.27
CA GLN A 143 -8.82 3.53 6.66
C GLN A 143 -9.80 4.69 6.87
N ARG A 144 -9.74 5.76 6.07
CA ARG A 144 -10.78 6.81 6.07
C ARG A 144 -12.09 6.33 5.45
N GLU A 145 -12.02 5.54 4.38
CA GLU A 145 -13.20 4.89 3.78
C GLU A 145 -13.87 3.95 4.80
N VAL A 146 -13.10 3.08 5.48
CA VAL A 146 -13.56 2.20 6.57
C VAL A 146 -14.23 2.96 7.73
N PHE A 147 -13.68 4.10 8.16
CA PHE A 147 -14.30 4.93 9.20
C PHE A 147 -15.50 5.77 8.71
N SER A 148 -15.68 5.90 7.39
CA SER A 148 -16.84 6.61 6.80
C SER A 148 -18.04 5.70 6.55
N ASP A 149 -17.83 4.38 6.50
CA ASP A 149 -18.92 3.40 6.43
C ASP A 149 -19.55 3.19 7.82
N PRO A 150 -20.85 3.53 8.02
CA PRO A 150 -21.53 3.33 9.29
C PRO A 150 -21.78 1.85 9.65
N TRP A 151 -21.40 0.89 8.79
CA TRP A 151 -21.52 -0.56 9.02
C TRP A 151 -20.18 -1.30 9.17
N ASP A 152 -19.02 -0.65 8.98
CA ASP A 152 -17.69 -1.22 9.25
C ASP A 152 -17.04 -0.54 10.47
N GLY A 153 -16.34 0.58 10.28
CA GLY A 153 -15.69 1.33 11.37
C GLY A 153 -14.56 0.61 12.11
N ARG A 154 -14.10 -0.57 11.65
CA ARG A 154 -13.07 -1.35 12.34
C ARG A 154 -11.73 -0.62 12.47
N LEU A 155 -11.01 -0.96 13.54
CA LEU A 155 -9.63 -0.52 13.74
C LEU A 155 -8.68 -1.28 12.82
N ASP A 156 -7.65 -0.60 12.32
CA ASP A 156 -6.51 -1.26 11.69
C ASP A 156 -5.73 -2.13 12.69
N ARG A 157 -4.95 -3.07 12.14
CA ARG A 157 -4.20 -4.08 12.89
C ARG A 157 -3.21 -3.47 13.90
N MET A 158 -2.60 -2.33 13.59
CA MET A 158 -1.66 -1.67 14.50
C MET A 158 -2.40 -0.95 15.64
N ARG A 159 -3.51 -0.25 15.36
CA ARG A 159 -4.37 0.32 16.42
C ARG A 159 -4.93 -0.75 17.34
N TRP A 160 -5.31 -1.91 16.80
CA TRP A 160 -5.74 -3.06 17.60
C TRP A 160 -4.60 -3.60 18.47
N PHE A 161 -3.39 -3.77 17.92
CA PHE A 161 -2.21 -4.19 18.68
C PHE A 161 -1.85 -3.20 19.81
N VAL A 162 -1.88 -1.90 19.54
CA VAL A 162 -1.66 -0.84 20.56
C VAL A 162 -2.74 -0.86 21.63
N ALA A 163 -4.00 -1.15 21.29
CA ALA A 163 -5.07 -1.33 22.28
C ALA A 163 -4.82 -2.55 23.17
N LEU A 164 -4.38 -3.68 22.59
CA LEU A 164 -4.01 -4.88 23.33
C LEU A 164 -2.80 -4.66 24.25
N LEU A 165 -1.79 -3.91 23.81
CA LEU A 165 -0.65 -3.50 24.64
C LEU A 165 -1.10 -2.65 25.84
N ARG A 166 -1.99 -1.67 25.63
CA ARG A 166 -2.57 -0.87 26.73
C ARG A 166 -3.40 -1.71 27.70
N GLN A 167 -4.06 -2.76 27.22
CA GLN A 167 -4.83 -3.67 28.07
C GLN A 167 -3.93 -4.60 28.91
N ARG A 168 -2.85 -5.12 28.32
CA ARG A 168 -1.93 -6.06 28.99
C ARG A 168 -0.92 -5.36 29.90
N CYS A 169 -0.43 -4.20 29.48
CA CYS A 169 0.63 -3.44 30.16
C CYS A 169 0.10 -2.04 30.57
N PRO A 170 -0.95 -1.92 31.42
CA PRO A 170 -1.64 -0.66 31.67
C PRO A 170 -0.83 0.39 32.44
N ALA A 171 0.31 -0.01 33.04
CA ALA A 171 1.25 0.89 33.71
C ALA A 171 2.42 1.36 32.81
N THR A 172 2.48 0.87 31.56
CA THR A 172 3.55 1.18 30.60
C THR A 172 3.16 2.37 29.73
N GLU A 173 4.01 3.39 29.68
CA GLU A 173 3.86 4.47 28.71
C GLU A 173 4.14 3.94 27.30
N ILE A 174 3.27 4.23 26.32
CA ILE A 174 3.48 3.83 24.92
C ILE A 174 3.78 5.07 24.07
N ARG A 175 4.92 5.09 23.40
CA ARG A 175 5.37 6.14 22.46
C ARG A 175 5.53 5.62 21.04
N ASP A 176 5.51 6.55 20.09
CA ASP A 176 5.67 6.25 18.67
C ASP A 176 7.13 5.96 18.32
N LEU A 177 7.37 4.81 17.70
CA LEU A 177 8.66 4.40 17.13
C LEU A 177 8.86 4.93 15.69
N ALA A 178 7.76 5.30 15.01
CA ALA A 178 7.79 5.66 13.59
C ALA A 178 8.74 6.82 13.23
N PRO A 179 8.91 7.90 14.02
CA PRO A 179 9.87 8.95 13.68
C PRO A 179 11.30 8.43 13.52
N ILE A 180 11.73 7.55 14.44
CA ILE A 180 13.07 6.93 14.42
C ILE A 180 13.22 6.03 13.18
N LEU A 181 12.23 5.17 12.92
CA LEU A 181 12.26 4.26 11.77
C LEU A 181 12.23 5.01 10.43
N ASN A 182 11.48 6.12 10.36
CA ASN A 182 11.42 6.97 9.18
C ASN A 182 12.77 7.66 8.93
N GLU A 183 13.47 8.14 9.96
CA GLU A 183 14.83 8.71 9.82
C GLU A 183 15.89 7.66 9.45
N LEU A 184 15.71 6.41 9.88
CA LEU A 184 16.55 5.28 9.45
C LEU A 184 16.32 4.95 7.96
N ARG A 185 15.06 4.79 7.54
CA ARG A 185 14.67 4.45 6.16
C ARG A 185 14.86 5.57 5.13
N PHE A 186 14.92 6.85 5.54
CA PHE A 186 14.92 7.97 4.62
C PHE A 186 16.24 8.11 3.83
N ILE A 187 17.39 7.92 4.49
CA ILE A 187 18.73 7.92 3.86
C ILE A 187 19.12 6.46 3.57
N LYS A 188 19.22 6.11 2.29
CA LYS A 188 19.44 4.73 1.84
C LYS A 188 20.89 4.29 2.06
N SER A 189 21.09 3.06 2.53
CA SER A 189 22.41 2.42 2.53
C SER A 189 22.90 2.11 1.10
N PRO A 190 24.21 1.87 0.88
CA PRO A 190 24.72 1.43 -0.41
C PRO A 190 24.05 0.15 -0.93
N CYS A 191 23.66 -0.77 -0.05
CA CYS A 191 22.95 -1.99 -0.45
C CYS A 191 21.50 -1.68 -0.88
N GLU A 192 20.80 -0.79 -0.16
CA GLU A 192 19.46 -0.31 -0.55
C GLU A 192 19.50 0.41 -1.92
N ILE A 193 20.58 1.13 -2.21
CA ILE A 193 20.81 1.80 -3.49
C ILE A 193 20.97 0.80 -4.64
N GLU A 194 21.66 -0.33 -4.46
CA GLU A 194 21.73 -1.36 -5.50
C GLU A 194 20.35 -1.97 -5.83
N LEU A 195 19.53 -2.22 -4.81
CA LEU A 195 18.16 -2.74 -5.00
C LEU A 195 17.27 -1.72 -5.73
N LEU A 196 17.36 -0.44 -5.38
CA LEU A 196 16.60 0.63 -6.04
C LEU A 196 17.09 0.88 -7.48
N ARG A 197 18.40 0.81 -7.73
CA ARG A 197 18.97 0.87 -9.09
C ARG A 197 18.47 -0.30 -9.94
N MET A 198 18.36 -1.50 -9.38
CA MET A 198 17.77 -2.65 -10.09
C MET A 198 16.27 -2.44 -10.34
N ALA A 199 15.51 -1.97 -9.34
CA ALA A 199 14.09 -1.67 -9.50
C ALA A 199 13.83 -0.65 -10.62
N GLY A 200 14.57 0.46 -10.65
CA GLY A 200 14.44 1.50 -11.69
C GLY A 200 14.88 1.02 -13.08
N ARG A 201 15.94 0.22 -13.16
CA ARG A 201 16.36 -0.44 -14.41
C ARG A 201 15.28 -1.38 -14.93
N LEU A 202 14.62 -2.15 -14.06
CA LEU A 202 13.53 -3.05 -14.44
C LEU A 202 12.27 -2.27 -14.84
N SER A 203 11.90 -1.20 -14.13
CA SER A 203 10.84 -0.27 -14.56
C SER A 203 11.10 0.26 -15.98
N ALA A 204 12.32 0.74 -16.25
CA ALA A 204 12.70 1.27 -17.54
C ALA A 204 12.63 0.22 -18.67
N LEU A 205 13.13 -1.00 -18.42
CA LEU A 205 13.01 -2.12 -19.37
C LEU A 205 11.55 -2.55 -19.59
N GLY A 206 10.72 -2.50 -18.56
CA GLY A 206 9.27 -2.70 -18.67
C GLY A 206 8.62 -1.67 -19.59
N VAL A 207 8.86 -0.37 -19.34
CA VAL A 207 8.34 0.73 -20.17
C VAL A 207 8.81 0.63 -21.63
N ILE A 208 10.07 0.27 -21.88
CA ILE A 208 10.58 0.01 -23.24
C ILE A 208 9.79 -1.12 -23.92
N GLU A 209 9.53 -2.22 -23.22
CA GLU A 209 8.76 -3.33 -23.80
C GLU A 209 7.28 -2.97 -23.99
N ALA A 210 6.68 -2.16 -23.11
CA ALA A 210 5.34 -1.60 -23.30
C ALA A 210 5.27 -0.68 -24.53
N MET A 211 6.28 0.17 -24.76
CA MET A 211 6.39 0.99 -25.97
C MET A 211 6.47 0.11 -27.23
N ARG A 212 7.35 -0.89 -27.24
CA ARG A 212 7.51 -1.85 -28.36
C ARG A 212 6.27 -2.69 -28.63
N SER A 213 5.53 -3.05 -27.57
CA SER A 213 4.28 -3.80 -27.66
C SER A 213 3.05 -2.92 -27.98
N THR A 214 3.17 -1.59 -27.97
CA THR A 214 2.08 -0.66 -28.26
C THR A 214 1.68 -0.69 -29.74
N ARG A 215 0.36 -0.72 -30.00
CA ARG A 215 -0.26 -0.52 -31.31
C ARG A 215 -1.75 -0.20 -31.16
N PRO A 216 -2.39 0.43 -32.15
CA PRO A 216 -3.85 0.52 -32.18
C PRO A 216 -4.50 -0.86 -32.09
N GLY A 217 -5.55 -0.99 -31.29
CA GLY A 217 -6.29 -2.23 -31.09
C GLY A 217 -5.76 -3.18 -30.01
N ALA A 218 -4.57 -2.92 -29.44
CA ALA A 218 -4.16 -3.54 -28.17
C ALA A 218 -4.97 -2.98 -26.98
N TRP A 219 -4.88 -3.58 -25.80
CA TRP A 219 -5.57 -3.11 -24.59
C TRP A 219 -4.58 -2.65 -23.52
N GLU A 220 -5.02 -1.74 -22.64
CA GLU A 220 -4.21 -1.20 -21.54
C GLU A 220 -3.60 -2.32 -20.65
N TYR A 221 -4.40 -3.31 -20.21
CA TYR A 221 -3.89 -4.47 -19.46
C TYR A 221 -2.90 -5.37 -20.21
N GLN A 222 -2.81 -5.27 -21.54
CA GLN A 222 -1.80 -6.03 -22.31
C GLN A 222 -0.42 -5.37 -22.20
N LEU A 223 -0.35 -4.08 -21.91
CA LEU A 223 0.90 -3.41 -21.55
C LEU A 223 1.35 -3.81 -20.12
N ASP A 224 0.41 -3.89 -19.16
CA ASP A 224 0.69 -4.42 -17.80
C ASP A 224 1.34 -5.81 -17.87
N ALA A 225 0.77 -6.71 -18.69
CA ALA A 225 1.25 -8.07 -18.84
C ALA A 225 2.69 -8.18 -19.37
N VAL A 226 3.12 -7.32 -20.31
CA VAL A 226 4.50 -7.37 -20.82
C VAL A 226 5.50 -6.72 -19.87
N MET A 227 5.11 -5.65 -19.15
CA MET A 227 5.95 -5.06 -18.10
C MET A 227 6.19 -6.05 -16.96
N ARG A 228 5.14 -6.72 -16.48
CA ARG A 228 5.24 -7.71 -15.42
C ARG A 228 5.98 -8.98 -15.85
N TYR A 229 5.98 -9.33 -17.13
CA TYR A 229 6.90 -10.36 -17.64
C TYR A 229 8.37 -9.95 -17.45
N ILE A 230 8.75 -8.73 -17.80
CA ILE A 230 10.11 -8.19 -17.58
C ILE A 230 10.46 -8.20 -16.09
N TYR A 231 9.52 -7.86 -15.21
CA TYR A 231 9.73 -7.87 -13.76
C TYR A 231 9.98 -9.30 -13.26
N LEU A 232 9.03 -10.22 -13.50
CA LEU A 232 9.06 -11.59 -12.98
C LEU A 232 10.24 -12.41 -13.51
N VAL A 233 10.61 -12.26 -14.78
CA VAL A 233 11.72 -13.02 -15.39
C VAL A 233 13.10 -12.58 -14.87
N ASN A 234 13.19 -11.41 -14.26
CA ASN A 234 14.42 -10.88 -13.64
C ASN A 234 14.39 -10.94 -12.10
N GLY A 235 13.49 -11.74 -11.50
CA GLY A 235 13.46 -11.99 -10.05
C GLY A 235 12.71 -10.94 -9.21
N ALA A 236 12.09 -9.94 -9.83
CA ALA A 236 11.12 -9.12 -9.09
C ALA A 236 9.90 -9.96 -8.71
N ARG A 237 9.30 -9.63 -7.57
CA ARG A 237 8.19 -10.35 -6.95
C ARG A 237 6.89 -10.25 -7.76
N ASP A 238 6.52 -9.02 -8.08
CA ASP A 238 5.47 -8.59 -9.02
C ASP A 238 5.62 -7.06 -9.21
N ALA A 239 4.56 -6.31 -9.50
CA ALA A 239 4.54 -4.84 -9.46
C ALA A 239 4.61 -4.28 -8.02
N GLY A 240 5.36 -3.19 -7.83
CA GLY A 240 5.55 -2.48 -6.55
C GLY A 240 4.36 -1.62 -6.14
N TYR A 241 3.55 -1.24 -7.12
CA TYR A 241 2.21 -0.67 -6.98
C TYR A 241 1.42 -1.01 -8.26
N ARG A 242 0.11 -0.82 -8.23
CA ARG A 242 -0.71 -1.12 -9.41
C ARG A 242 -0.49 -0.08 -10.51
N ALA A 243 0.12 -0.52 -11.61
CA ALA A 243 0.41 0.29 -12.78
C ALA A 243 -0.80 1.10 -13.27
N ILE A 244 -0.57 2.37 -13.58
CA ILE A 244 -1.51 3.29 -14.20
C ILE A 244 -1.27 3.22 -15.71
N ILE A 245 -2.22 2.67 -16.45
CA ILE A 245 -2.13 2.54 -17.92
C ILE A 245 -3.38 3.14 -18.52
N ALA A 246 -3.28 4.41 -18.92
CA ALA A 246 -4.41 5.25 -19.28
C ALA A 246 -4.26 5.77 -20.71
N SER A 247 -5.18 5.43 -21.60
CA SER A 247 -5.20 5.85 -23.01
C SER A 247 -6.32 6.82 -23.34
N GLY A 248 -6.07 7.73 -24.29
CA GLY A 248 -7.06 8.70 -24.78
C GLY A 248 -7.73 9.49 -23.65
N ALA A 249 -9.06 9.42 -23.56
CA ALA A 249 -9.84 10.11 -22.53
C ALA A 249 -9.56 9.66 -21.08
N ASN A 250 -8.80 8.58 -20.86
CA ASN A 250 -8.40 8.12 -19.53
C ASN A 250 -7.23 8.92 -18.96
N ILE A 251 -6.37 9.55 -19.78
CA ILE A 251 -5.12 10.21 -19.30
C ILE A 251 -5.37 11.25 -18.21
N ARG A 252 -6.56 11.89 -18.21
CA ARG A 252 -6.99 12.87 -17.20
C ARG A 252 -6.96 12.38 -15.76
N PHE A 253 -7.01 11.07 -15.55
CA PHE A 253 -7.06 10.45 -14.24
C PHE A 253 -5.65 10.08 -13.77
N GLY A 254 -5.01 10.96 -12.99
CA GLY A 254 -3.64 10.76 -12.47
C GLY A 254 -3.46 9.48 -11.63
N HIS A 255 -4.54 8.87 -11.13
CA HIS A 255 -4.55 7.54 -10.51
C HIS A 255 -5.60 6.63 -11.19
N TYR A 256 -5.50 6.45 -12.51
CA TYR A 256 -6.41 5.59 -13.26
C TYR A 256 -6.34 4.12 -12.78
N ARG A 257 -7.49 3.45 -12.69
CA ARG A 257 -7.61 2.13 -12.04
C ARG A 257 -8.39 1.08 -12.86
N ALA A 258 -8.80 1.35 -14.09
CA ALA A 258 -9.54 0.34 -14.87
C ALA A 258 -8.63 -0.49 -15.80
N ASN A 259 -7.66 0.14 -16.47
CA ASN A 259 -6.70 -0.46 -17.42
C ASN A 259 -7.37 -1.43 -18.40
N ASN A 260 -8.57 -1.09 -18.86
CA ASN A 260 -9.45 -1.97 -19.63
C ASN A 260 -10.10 -1.29 -20.85
N ALA A 261 -9.57 -0.15 -21.30
CA ALA A 261 -9.86 0.39 -22.62
C ALA A 261 -8.93 -0.20 -23.69
N GLN A 262 -9.32 -0.01 -24.94
CA GLN A 262 -8.57 -0.39 -26.12
C GLN A 262 -7.80 0.82 -26.65
N LEU A 263 -6.49 0.67 -26.87
CA LEU A 263 -5.62 1.72 -27.37
C LEU A 263 -6.07 2.13 -28.78
N THR A 264 -6.42 3.40 -28.96
CA THR A 264 -7.01 3.93 -30.20
C THR A 264 -5.98 4.70 -31.04
N ASP A 265 -6.08 4.62 -32.37
CA ASP A 265 -5.20 5.36 -33.29
C ASP A 265 -5.32 6.88 -33.07
N GLY A 266 -4.17 7.56 -33.01
CA GLY A 266 -4.06 8.99 -32.75
C GLY A 266 -4.02 9.39 -31.27
N ASP A 267 -4.39 8.53 -30.32
CA ASP A 267 -4.34 8.83 -28.88
C ASP A 267 -2.92 8.79 -28.30
N LEU A 268 -2.74 9.45 -27.15
CA LEU A 268 -1.64 9.17 -26.22
C LEU A 268 -2.04 8.04 -25.26
N VAL A 269 -1.03 7.28 -24.80
CA VAL A 269 -1.11 6.48 -23.58
C VAL A 269 -0.12 7.05 -22.54
N LEU A 270 -0.58 7.15 -21.29
CA LEU A 270 0.24 7.32 -20.10
C LEU A 270 0.49 5.94 -19.50
N VAL A 271 1.76 5.63 -19.24
CA VAL A 271 2.16 4.49 -18.41
C VAL A 271 2.96 5.02 -17.23
N ASP A 272 2.57 4.58 -16.04
CA ASP A 272 3.22 4.83 -14.75
C ASP A 272 3.22 3.49 -13.98
N CYS A 273 4.41 2.99 -13.60
CA CYS A 273 4.59 1.64 -13.05
C CYS A 273 5.98 1.36 -12.45
N ALA A 274 6.08 0.40 -11.52
CA ALA A 274 7.36 -0.18 -11.09
C ALA A 274 7.24 -1.62 -10.56
N PRO A 275 8.34 -2.38 -10.42
CA PRO A 275 8.38 -3.68 -9.74
C PRO A 275 8.54 -3.57 -8.22
N ASP A 276 8.11 -4.60 -7.49
CA ASP A 276 8.61 -4.91 -6.15
C ASP A 276 9.85 -5.81 -6.33
N TYR A 277 11.02 -5.20 -6.34
CA TYR A 277 12.29 -5.90 -6.41
C TYR A 277 12.89 -6.02 -5.01
N HIS A 278 12.77 -7.21 -4.41
CA HIS A 278 13.35 -7.54 -3.10
C HIS A 278 12.95 -6.52 -2.01
N TYR A 279 11.66 -6.19 -1.92
CA TYR A 279 11.05 -5.20 -1.02
C TYR A 279 11.25 -3.72 -1.38
N TYR A 280 12.02 -3.39 -2.42
CA TYR A 280 12.22 -2.02 -2.90
C TYR A 280 11.53 -1.80 -4.25
N THR A 281 11.03 -0.59 -4.47
CA THR A 281 10.35 -0.18 -5.71
C THR A 281 10.97 1.10 -6.25
N SER A 282 10.83 1.30 -7.55
CA SER A 282 11.05 2.61 -8.18
C SER A 282 9.70 3.31 -8.41
N ASP A 283 9.72 4.40 -9.16
CA ASP A 283 8.59 5.00 -9.86
C ASP A 283 9.11 5.50 -11.24
N ILE A 284 8.33 5.32 -12.30
CA ILE A 284 8.62 5.92 -13.62
C ILE A 284 7.30 6.22 -14.32
N GLY A 285 7.21 7.41 -14.92
CA GLY A 285 6.10 7.82 -15.80
C GLY A 285 6.60 8.23 -17.17
N ARG A 286 5.95 7.73 -18.24
CA ARG A 286 6.20 8.13 -19.64
C ARG A 286 4.89 8.21 -20.42
N MET A 287 4.86 9.06 -21.46
CA MET A 287 3.69 9.21 -22.33
C MET A 287 4.06 9.14 -23.80
N TRP A 288 3.31 8.35 -24.57
CA TRP A 288 3.63 8.11 -25.98
C TRP A 288 2.41 7.91 -26.88
N PRO A 289 2.54 8.16 -28.20
CA PRO A 289 1.46 7.97 -29.17
C PRO A 289 1.20 6.48 -29.45
N VAL A 290 -0.07 6.08 -29.41
CA VAL A 290 -0.51 4.69 -29.64
C VAL A 290 -0.13 4.16 -31.04
N ASN A 291 0.04 5.06 -32.02
CA ASN A 291 0.42 4.75 -33.40
C ASN A 291 1.91 4.97 -33.71
N GLY A 292 2.74 5.26 -32.70
CA GLY A 292 4.19 5.42 -32.87
C GLY A 292 4.65 6.72 -33.54
N ARG A 293 3.79 7.74 -33.62
CA ARG A 293 4.18 9.10 -34.05
C ARG A 293 3.42 10.21 -33.32
N TYR A 294 4.12 11.16 -32.70
CA TYR A 294 3.47 12.27 -32.01
C TYR A 294 2.81 13.20 -33.02
N SER A 295 1.53 13.54 -32.81
CA SER A 295 0.89 14.65 -33.52
C SER A 295 1.51 15.99 -33.10
N ALA A 296 1.32 17.05 -33.89
CA ALA A 296 1.91 18.36 -33.60
C ALA A 296 1.56 18.87 -32.18
N VAL A 297 0.30 18.71 -31.75
CA VAL A 297 -0.18 19.10 -30.40
C VAL A 297 0.40 18.20 -29.31
N GLN A 298 0.55 16.89 -29.56
CA GLN A 298 1.15 15.99 -28.58
C GLN A 298 2.64 16.28 -28.41
N ARG A 299 3.34 16.60 -29.49
CA ARG A 299 4.76 16.96 -29.50
C ARG A 299 5.02 18.34 -28.87
N GLU A 300 4.09 19.28 -29.04
CA GLU A 300 4.02 20.57 -28.33
C GLU A 300 3.88 20.38 -26.82
N LEU A 301 2.85 19.65 -26.37
CA LEU A 301 2.52 19.51 -24.94
C LEU A 301 3.50 18.59 -24.18
N TYR A 302 3.84 17.42 -24.73
CA TYR A 302 4.78 16.51 -24.07
C TYR A 302 6.23 16.99 -24.23
N GLY A 303 6.58 17.64 -25.35
CA GLY A 303 7.89 18.26 -25.54
C GLY A 303 8.16 19.38 -24.53
N PHE A 304 7.16 20.18 -24.16
CA PHE A 304 7.29 21.14 -23.05
C PHE A 304 7.56 20.44 -21.71
N VAL A 305 6.84 19.35 -21.40
CA VAL A 305 7.03 18.60 -20.15
C VAL A 305 8.42 17.95 -20.09
N VAL A 306 8.90 17.37 -21.19
CA VAL A 306 10.26 16.81 -21.30
C VAL A 306 11.32 17.91 -21.17
N ALA A 307 11.13 19.07 -21.79
CA ALA A 307 12.04 20.21 -21.62
C ALA A 307 12.08 20.72 -20.17
N TYR A 308 10.92 20.77 -19.49
CA TYR A 308 10.85 21.15 -18.07
C TYR A 308 11.57 20.10 -17.19
N HIS A 309 11.37 18.81 -17.45
CA HIS A 309 12.07 17.72 -16.77
C HIS A 309 13.60 17.86 -16.89
N LYS A 310 14.12 18.15 -18.08
CA LYS A 310 15.56 18.40 -18.26
C LYS A 310 16.04 19.65 -17.53
N ALA A 311 15.25 20.73 -17.50
CA ALA A 311 15.56 21.93 -16.73
C ALA A 311 15.61 21.68 -15.20
N PHE A 312 14.88 20.69 -14.68
CA PHE A 312 15.03 20.19 -13.31
C PHE A 312 16.33 19.38 -13.12
N LEU A 313 16.63 18.45 -14.03
CA LEU A 313 17.86 17.64 -13.95
C LEU A 313 19.13 18.50 -13.94
N ASP A 314 19.18 19.60 -14.71
CA ASP A 314 20.27 20.59 -14.71
C ASP A 314 20.50 21.34 -13.37
N LEU A 315 19.69 21.08 -12.34
CA LEU A 315 19.65 21.80 -11.07
C LEU A 315 19.83 20.92 -9.83
N ILE A 316 19.59 19.61 -9.93
CA ILE A 316 19.57 18.72 -8.77
C ILE A 316 21.00 18.44 -8.29
N ARG A 317 21.24 18.78 -7.03
CA ARG A 317 22.50 18.61 -6.31
C ARG A 317 22.24 18.65 -4.80
N PRO A 318 23.13 18.11 -3.95
CA PRO A 318 23.01 18.26 -2.50
C PRO A 318 23.11 19.73 -2.08
N GLY A 319 22.57 20.05 -0.90
CA GLY A 319 22.68 21.37 -0.26
C GLY A 319 21.62 22.41 -0.68
N VAL A 320 20.87 22.20 -1.77
CA VAL A 320 19.71 23.01 -2.16
C VAL A 320 18.39 22.31 -1.82
N THR A 321 17.29 23.03 -1.69
CA THR A 321 15.96 22.44 -1.45
C THR A 321 15.20 22.17 -2.76
N ALA A 322 14.23 21.24 -2.72
CA ALA A 322 13.38 20.93 -3.88
C ALA A 322 12.55 22.15 -4.34
N GLU A 323 12.17 23.04 -3.42
CA GLU A 323 11.46 24.29 -3.73
C GLU A 323 12.37 25.31 -4.43
N GLN A 324 13.66 25.38 -4.06
CA GLN A 324 14.64 26.22 -4.75
C GLN A 324 14.88 25.73 -6.18
N ILE A 325 15.07 24.42 -6.34
CA ILE A 325 15.20 23.76 -7.65
C ILE A 325 13.95 24.06 -8.50
N THR A 326 12.76 23.90 -7.94
CA THR A 326 11.49 24.18 -8.65
C THR A 326 11.38 25.65 -9.09
N ALA A 327 11.78 26.60 -8.23
CA ALA A 327 11.75 28.02 -8.57
C ALA A 327 12.73 28.38 -9.71
N GLU A 328 13.95 27.84 -9.71
CA GLU A 328 14.91 28.10 -10.78
C GLU A 328 14.53 27.38 -12.09
N ALA A 329 14.03 26.14 -12.02
CA ALA A 329 13.50 25.40 -13.17
C ALA A 329 12.34 26.16 -13.83
N ALA A 330 11.42 26.70 -13.02
CA ALA A 330 10.30 27.49 -13.48
C ALA A 330 10.74 28.80 -14.15
N GLU A 331 11.76 29.48 -13.62
CA GLU A 331 12.30 30.70 -14.25
C GLU A 331 13.00 30.39 -15.59
N ARG A 332 13.82 29.33 -15.65
CA ARG A 332 14.44 28.86 -16.90
C ARG A 332 13.37 28.56 -17.97
N MET A 333 12.29 27.88 -17.59
CA MET A 333 11.20 27.54 -18.52
C MET A 333 10.26 28.71 -18.85
N ARG A 334 10.25 29.81 -18.08
CA ARG A 334 9.46 31.03 -18.40
C ARG A 334 9.80 31.54 -19.80
N GLY A 335 11.09 31.61 -20.14
CA GLY A 335 11.55 32.00 -21.47
C GLY A 335 11.04 31.07 -22.57
N VAL A 336 11.06 29.76 -22.33
CA VAL A 336 10.55 28.74 -23.26
C VAL A 336 9.05 28.91 -23.51
N VAL A 337 8.25 29.18 -22.47
CA VAL A 337 6.80 29.38 -22.61
C VAL A 337 6.46 30.58 -23.48
N GLU A 338 7.16 31.71 -23.31
CA GLU A 338 6.83 32.94 -24.06
C GLU A 338 7.35 32.94 -25.51
N VAL A 339 8.40 32.17 -25.85
CA VAL A 339 8.84 32.00 -27.26
C VAL A 339 8.16 30.83 -27.99
N THR A 340 7.52 29.91 -27.26
CA THR A 340 6.82 28.77 -27.86
C THR A 340 5.57 29.24 -28.60
N ARG A 341 5.46 28.86 -29.89
CA ARG A 341 4.26 29.13 -30.69
C ARG A 341 3.17 28.10 -30.38
N TRP A 342 2.49 28.30 -29.25
CA TRP A 342 1.37 27.46 -28.83
C TRP A 342 0.24 27.43 -29.87
N SER A 343 -0.33 26.25 -30.12
CA SER A 343 -1.42 26.05 -31.08
C SER A 343 -2.79 26.49 -30.54
N LYS A 344 -2.94 26.57 -29.20
CA LYS A 344 -4.13 27.13 -28.52
C LYS A 344 -3.72 27.99 -27.32
N PRO A 345 -4.43 29.09 -27.00
CA PRO A 345 -4.13 29.91 -25.81
C PRO A 345 -4.21 29.13 -24.48
N ILE A 346 -5.10 28.14 -24.39
CA ILE A 346 -5.23 27.27 -23.20
C ILE A 346 -3.99 26.38 -22.97
N TYR A 347 -3.21 26.08 -24.01
CA TYR A 347 -1.96 25.31 -23.87
C TYR A 347 -0.84 26.19 -23.30
N ALA A 348 -0.72 27.44 -23.79
CA ALA A 348 0.13 28.45 -23.19
C ALA A 348 -0.23 28.71 -21.71
N GLN A 349 -1.53 28.71 -21.39
CA GLN A 349 -2.00 28.88 -20.02
C GLN A 349 -1.66 27.68 -19.13
N GLY A 350 -1.95 26.45 -19.57
CA GLY A 350 -1.60 25.22 -18.85
C GLY A 350 -0.08 25.07 -18.61
N ALA A 351 0.74 25.53 -19.55
CA ALA A 351 2.19 25.63 -19.37
C ALA A 351 2.58 26.67 -18.30
N ARG A 352 2.02 27.89 -18.35
CA ARG A 352 2.24 28.91 -17.30
C ARG A 352 1.77 28.46 -15.92
N ASP A 353 0.73 27.63 -15.84
CA ASP A 353 0.22 27.09 -14.57
C ASP A 353 1.08 25.93 -14.05
N ALA A 354 1.68 25.12 -14.93
CA ALA A 354 2.71 24.16 -14.54
C ALA A 354 3.93 24.83 -13.87
N LEU A 355 4.33 26.02 -14.35
CA LEU A 355 5.42 26.81 -13.74
C LEU A 355 5.05 27.44 -12.38
N LYS A 356 3.77 27.47 -11.99
CA LYS A 356 3.32 27.92 -10.66
C LYS A 356 3.27 26.79 -9.63
N TRP A 357 3.30 25.54 -10.07
CA TRP A 357 3.21 24.39 -9.18
C TRP A 357 4.56 24.13 -8.50
N ALA A 358 4.58 24.19 -7.17
CA ALA A 358 5.80 24.18 -6.36
C ALA A 358 6.36 22.78 -6.01
N TYR A 359 5.71 21.72 -6.48
CA TYR A 359 6.01 20.35 -6.07
C TYR A 359 6.05 19.41 -7.29
N HIS A 360 7.07 19.53 -8.13
CA HIS A 360 7.38 18.56 -9.20
C HIS A 360 8.49 17.57 -8.81
N MET A 361 9.08 17.73 -7.61
CA MET A 361 9.75 16.62 -6.92
C MET A 361 8.81 16.24 -5.76
N THR A 362 8.04 15.15 -5.90
CA THR A 362 6.80 14.97 -5.12
C THR A 362 6.92 14.11 -3.88
N HIS A 363 7.68 13.00 -3.90
CA HIS A 363 7.80 12.11 -2.74
C HIS A 363 9.15 11.37 -2.67
N PRO A 364 9.54 10.85 -1.49
CA PRO A 364 10.57 9.84 -1.38
C PRO A 364 10.15 8.51 -1.99
N VAL A 365 11.13 7.72 -2.41
CA VAL A 365 10.97 6.36 -2.95
C VAL A 365 11.90 5.41 -2.17
N GLY A 366 11.49 4.15 -2.02
CA GLY A 366 12.24 3.15 -1.24
C GLY A 366 11.50 1.83 -1.14
N MET A 367 11.12 1.43 0.08
CA MET A 367 10.37 0.19 0.31
C MET A 367 8.87 0.30 -0.02
N ALA A 368 8.41 1.50 -0.35
CA ALA A 368 7.10 1.83 -0.89
C ALA A 368 7.27 2.92 -1.96
N VAL A 369 6.26 3.10 -2.82
CA VAL A 369 6.31 4.11 -3.90
C VAL A 369 6.31 5.54 -3.33
N HIS A 370 5.37 5.85 -2.44
CA HIS A 370 5.45 6.99 -1.53
C HIS A 370 6.11 6.51 -0.21
N ASP A 371 7.43 6.56 -0.15
CA ASP A 371 8.22 6.10 1.00
C ASP A 371 8.27 7.14 2.14
N VAL A 372 8.72 6.69 3.32
CA VAL A 372 8.80 7.51 4.52
C VAL A 372 9.96 8.52 4.48
N GLY A 373 9.72 9.69 5.08
CA GLY A 373 10.72 10.76 5.21
C GLY A 373 10.12 12.15 4.97
N HIS A 374 10.92 13.19 5.18
CA HIS A 374 10.48 14.57 4.92
C HIS A 374 11.65 15.46 4.47
N TYR A 375 11.68 15.73 3.17
CA TYR A 375 12.70 16.51 2.45
C TYR A 375 12.29 17.98 2.23
N ARG A 376 10.98 18.29 2.26
CA ARG A 376 10.46 19.63 1.93
C ARG A 376 10.95 20.69 2.92
N GLY A 377 11.28 21.87 2.40
CA GLY A 377 11.88 22.97 3.17
C GLY A 377 13.26 22.66 3.77
N LYS A 378 13.92 21.56 3.37
CA LYS A 378 15.26 21.17 3.82
C LYS A 378 16.21 21.04 2.62
N PRO A 379 17.53 21.22 2.83
CA PRO A 379 18.53 20.82 1.85
C PRO A 379 18.42 19.32 1.52
N LEU A 380 18.52 19.00 0.24
CA LEU A 380 18.73 17.63 -0.25
C LEU A 380 20.09 17.11 0.24
N GLN A 381 20.13 15.83 0.61
CA GLN A 381 21.30 15.16 1.18
C GLN A 381 21.63 13.91 0.36
N PRO A 382 22.91 13.53 0.25
CA PRO A 382 23.32 12.27 -0.38
C PRO A 382 22.59 11.07 0.23
N GLY A 383 22.24 10.09 -0.60
CA GLY A 383 21.49 8.91 -0.15
C GLY A 383 19.97 9.11 0.00
N VAL A 384 19.44 10.33 -0.20
CA VAL A 384 18.00 10.54 -0.38
C VAL A 384 17.61 10.09 -1.80
N VAL A 385 16.48 9.38 -1.94
CA VAL A 385 15.90 9.01 -3.24
C VAL A 385 14.49 9.62 -3.35
N LEU A 386 14.23 10.39 -4.42
CA LEU A 386 12.96 11.10 -4.69
C LEU A 386 12.47 10.84 -6.13
N THR A 387 11.18 11.08 -6.37
CA THR A 387 10.64 11.28 -7.73
C THR A 387 10.88 12.71 -8.25
N LEU A 388 10.90 12.83 -9.58
CA LEU A 388 10.79 14.07 -10.33
C LEU A 388 9.70 13.90 -11.40
N ASP A 389 8.51 14.48 -11.23
CA ASP A 389 7.27 14.22 -11.99
C ASP A 389 6.63 15.43 -12.71
N PRO A 390 7.41 16.30 -13.39
CA PRO A 390 6.91 17.52 -14.03
C PRO A 390 5.64 17.29 -14.84
N THR A 391 4.64 18.09 -14.53
CA THR A 391 3.25 17.88 -14.94
C THR A 391 2.66 19.14 -15.59
N LEU A 392 2.03 18.98 -16.75
CA LEU A 392 1.17 19.97 -17.41
C LEU A 392 -0.30 19.51 -17.36
N ARG A 393 -1.22 20.46 -17.15
CA ARG A 393 -2.67 20.21 -17.17
C ARG A 393 -3.38 21.21 -18.08
N VAL A 394 -4.39 20.76 -18.81
CA VAL A 394 -5.32 21.62 -19.58
C VAL A 394 -6.75 21.19 -19.22
N PRO A 395 -7.34 21.74 -18.14
CA PRO A 395 -8.63 21.29 -17.62
C PRO A 395 -9.78 21.37 -18.64
N GLU A 396 -9.74 22.36 -19.54
CA GLU A 396 -10.74 22.62 -20.58
C GLU A 396 -10.85 21.46 -21.58
N GLU A 397 -9.73 20.82 -21.91
CA GLU A 397 -9.66 19.66 -22.79
C GLU A 397 -9.38 18.36 -22.03
N GLN A 398 -9.46 18.40 -20.69
CA GLN A 398 -9.23 17.28 -19.78
C GLN A 398 -7.84 16.63 -19.98
N LEU A 399 -6.81 17.40 -20.33
CA LEU A 399 -5.46 16.86 -20.53
C LEU A 399 -4.68 16.86 -19.21
N TYR A 400 -3.98 15.77 -18.94
CA TYR A 400 -2.97 15.62 -17.90
C TYR A 400 -1.77 14.94 -18.56
N ILE A 401 -0.62 15.61 -18.53
CA ILE A 401 0.61 15.22 -19.21
C ILE A 401 1.74 15.22 -18.17
N ARG A 402 2.44 14.09 -17.97
CA ARG A 402 3.49 13.90 -16.98
C ARG A 402 4.69 13.16 -17.60
N SER A 403 5.90 13.43 -17.13
CA SER A 403 7.08 12.58 -17.39
C SER A 403 7.90 12.49 -16.11
N GLU A 404 8.17 11.28 -15.64
CA GLU A 404 8.59 11.01 -14.27
C GLU A 404 9.74 10.01 -14.16
N ASP A 405 10.73 10.30 -13.32
CA ASP A 405 11.91 9.47 -13.06
C ASP A 405 12.23 9.37 -11.55
N THR A 406 12.88 8.27 -11.15
CA THR A 406 13.41 8.06 -9.79
C THR A 406 14.88 8.50 -9.71
N LEU A 407 15.18 9.43 -8.81
CA LEU A 407 16.49 10.08 -8.68
C LEU A 407 17.09 9.86 -7.28
N LEU A 408 18.30 9.31 -7.21
CA LEU A 408 19.18 9.31 -6.04
C LEU A 408 19.98 10.62 -6.01
N ILE A 409 20.04 11.29 -4.86
CA ILE A 409 20.96 12.41 -4.62
C ILE A 409 22.35 11.87 -4.29
N THR A 410 23.39 12.36 -4.96
CA THR A 410 24.80 11.99 -4.73
C THR A 410 25.54 13.09 -3.96
N GLU A 411 26.85 12.90 -3.70
CA GLU A 411 27.72 13.92 -3.10
C GLU A 411 27.94 15.17 -3.98
N ASP A 412 27.69 15.05 -5.29
CA ASP A 412 28.03 16.04 -6.32
C ASP A 412 26.86 16.42 -7.25
N GLY A 413 25.76 15.67 -7.25
CA GLY A 413 24.64 15.82 -8.19
C GLY A 413 23.51 14.82 -7.92
N TYR A 414 23.20 13.98 -8.91
CA TYR A 414 22.21 12.92 -8.83
C TYR A 414 22.58 11.72 -9.71
N GLU A 415 21.97 10.56 -9.42
CA GLU A 415 21.88 9.41 -10.32
C GLU A 415 20.40 9.17 -10.66
N ASN A 416 20.08 8.96 -11.94
CA ASN A 416 18.73 8.64 -12.41
C ASN A 416 18.63 7.13 -12.68
N PHE A 417 17.91 6.39 -11.83
CA PHE A 417 17.78 4.93 -11.95
C PHE A 417 16.92 4.49 -13.15
N THR A 418 16.09 5.37 -13.68
CA THR A 418 15.12 5.09 -14.76
C THR A 418 15.54 5.64 -16.12
N ALA A 419 16.71 6.31 -16.20
CA ALA A 419 17.28 6.93 -17.40
C ALA A 419 17.51 6.00 -18.62
N ALA A 420 17.40 4.68 -18.44
CA ALA A 420 17.44 3.73 -19.55
C ALA A 420 16.19 3.81 -20.46
N ALA A 421 15.05 4.30 -19.94
CA ALA A 421 13.85 4.49 -20.72
C ALA A 421 13.93 5.79 -21.56
N PRO A 422 13.54 5.77 -22.85
CA PRO A 422 13.64 6.94 -23.70
C PRO A 422 12.80 8.10 -23.15
N LEU A 423 13.39 9.30 -23.17
CA LEU A 423 12.78 10.55 -22.73
C LEU A 423 12.58 11.52 -23.91
N GLU A 424 13.53 11.57 -24.84
CA GLU A 424 13.42 12.37 -26.07
C GLU A 424 12.35 11.78 -27.01
N LEU A 425 11.52 12.66 -27.58
CA LEU A 425 10.33 12.22 -28.32
C LEU A 425 10.67 11.46 -29.62
N ASP A 426 11.85 11.68 -30.19
CA ASP A 426 12.34 10.93 -31.36
C ASP A 426 12.85 9.53 -30.97
N ASP A 427 13.47 9.36 -29.80
CA ASP A 427 13.88 8.05 -29.28
C ASP A 427 12.68 7.22 -28.83
N VAL A 428 11.64 7.86 -28.30
CA VAL A 428 10.34 7.21 -28.01
C VAL A 428 9.69 6.72 -29.31
N GLU A 429 9.62 7.55 -30.36
CA GLU A 429 9.13 7.10 -31.68
C GLU A 429 9.99 5.98 -32.29
N ALA A 430 11.32 6.05 -32.14
CA ALA A 430 12.23 5.01 -32.60
C ALA A 430 12.05 3.68 -31.83
N THR A 431 11.68 3.74 -30.55
CA THR A 431 11.44 2.57 -29.69
C THR A 431 10.13 1.87 -30.05
N ILE A 432 9.03 2.61 -30.23
CA ILE A 432 7.70 2.03 -30.57
C ILE A 432 7.71 1.32 -31.93
N ARG A 433 8.59 1.74 -32.85
CA ARG A 433 8.75 1.10 -34.17
C ARG A 433 9.47 -0.26 -34.12
N GLN A 434 10.07 -0.64 -32.99
CA GLN A 434 10.69 -1.95 -32.81
C GLN A 434 9.65 -2.97 -32.36
N ALA A 435 9.69 -4.19 -32.90
CA ALA A 435 8.74 -5.24 -32.53
C ALA A 435 8.89 -5.66 -31.06
N GLY A 436 7.76 -5.76 -30.34
CA GLY A 436 7.67 -6.25 -28.97
C GLY A 436 6.98 -7.61 -28.84
N MET A 437 6.73 -8.00 -27.59
CA MET A 437 6.09 -9.25 -27.20
C MET A 437 4.68 -9.42 -27.76
N LEU A 438 3.84 -8.38 -27.78
CA LEU A 438 2.45 -8.52 -28.27
C LEU A 438 2.38 -8.76 -29.79
N GLN A 439 3.46 -8.50 -30.54
CA GLN A 439 3.61 -8.85 -31.95
C GLN A 439 4.05 -10.31 -32.12
N GLY A 440 4.98 -10.81 -31.29
CA GLY A 440 5.46 -12.19 -31.33
C GLY A 440 4.51 -13.22 -30.70
N PHE A 441 3.78 -12.83 -29.65
CA PHE A 441 2.86 -13.67 -28.88
C PHE A 441 1.43 -13.08 -28.93
N PRO A 442 0.75 -13.15 -30.09
CA PRO A 442 -0.58 -12.57 -30.24
C PRO A 442 -1.63 -13.32 -29.41
N ALA A 443 -2.55 -12.56 -28.79
CA ALA A 443 -3.65 -13.13 -28.01
C ALA A 443 -4.54 -14.08 -28.83
N MET A 444 -4.95 -15.20 -28.21
CA MET A 444 -5.76 -16.24 -28.85
C MET A 444 -7.15 -15.71 -29.26
N ARG A 445 -7.34 -15.51 -30.57
CA ARG A 445 -8.61 -15.03 -31.14
C ARG A 445 -9.69 -16.10 -31.01
N GLY A 446 -10.91 -15.69 -30.65
CA GLY A 446 -12.13 -16.51 -30.76
C GLY A 446 -12.58 -17.26 -29.49
N GLN A 447 -11.87 -17.19 -28.37
CA GLN A 447 -12.33 -17.77 -27.08
C GLN A 447 -12.53 -16.76 -25.95
N ALA A 448 -11.95 -15.55 -26.05
CA ALA A 448 -12.36 -14.45 -25.20
C ALA A 448 -13.81 -14.07 -25.55
N ARG A 449 -14.76 -14.37 -24.64
CA ARG A 449 -16.04 -13.64 -24.62
C ARG A 449 -15.73 -12.20 -24.25
N ASP A 450 -16.24 -11.22 -25.00
CA ASP A 450 -16.08 -9.80 -24.72
C ASP A 450 -16.81 -9.39 -23.42
N ARG A 451 -16.25 -9.73 -22.26
CA ARG A 451 -16.75 -9.33 -20.94
C ARG A 451 -16.61 -7.82 -20.69
N HIS A 452 -15.95 -7.09 -21.60
CA HIS A 452 -15.63 -5.68 -21.48
C HIS A 452 -16.25 -4.80 -22.59
N SER A 453 -17.03 -5.36 -23.52
CA SER A 453 -17.86 -4.57 -24.46
C SER A 453 -19.12 -3.98 -23.79
N ALA A 454 -19.08 -3.76 -22.48
CA ALA A 454 -20.18 -3.27 -21.67
C ALA A 454 -20.38 -1.76 -21.89
N ALA A 455 -21.11 -1.43 -22.95
CA ALA A 455 -21.75 -0.15 -23.25
C ALA A 455 -21.03 1.10 -22.69
N HIS A 456 -20.10 1.66 -23.46
CA HIS A 456 -19.69 3.05 -23.27
C HIS A 456 -20.93 3.96 -23.34
N LEU A 457 -21.37 4.48 -22.19
CA LEU A 457 -22.34 5.57 -22.10
C LEU A 457 -21.69 6.84 -22.66
N ARG A 458 -21.70 6.97 -23.99
CA ARG A 458 -21.34 8.21 -24.67
C ARG A 458 -22.17 9.36 -24.06
N PRO A 459 -21.54 10.46 -23.60
CA PRO A 459 -22.29 11.65 -23.23
C PRO A 459 -23.16 12.07 -24.42
N ARG A 460 -24.47 12.19 -24.22
CA ARG A 460 -25.34 12.77 -25.25
C ARG A 460 -24.95 14.24 -25.42
N SER A 461 -24.61 14.64 -26.64
CA SER A 461 -24.35 16.04 -26.99
C SER A 461 -25.58 16.89 -26.69
N ALA A 462 -25.47 17.77 -25.70
CA ALA A 462 -26.57 18.63 -25.24
C ALA A 462 -26.78 19.85 -26.17
N THR A 463 -27.13 19.60 -27.43
CA THR A 463 -27.45 20.63 -28.42
C THR A 463 -28.96 20.82 -28.60
N THR A 464 -29.60 21.49 -27.64
CA THR A 464 -30.87 22.20 -27.84
C THR A 464 -30.89 23.47 -27.00
N THR A 465 -30.69 24.61 -27.65
CA THR A 465 -30.83 25.94 -27.05
C THR A 465 -32.29 26.27 -26.75
N ARG A 466 -32.56 26.85 -25.58
CA ARG A 466 -33.71 27.75 -25.35
C ARG A 466 -33.27 28.93 -24.46
N PRO A 467 -33.92 30.11 -24.58
CA PRO A 467 -33.33 31.38 -24.16
C PRO A 467 -33.44 31.63 -22.64
N ALA A 468 -32.59 32.53 -22.16
CA ALA A 468 -32.66 33.06 -20.80
C ALA A 468 -33.46 34.36 -20.75
N SER A 469 -34.46 34.41 -19.88
CA SER A 469 -35.19 35.62 -19.45
C SER A 469 -35.96 35.28 -18.18
N GLU A 470 -35.91 36.18 -17.19
CA GLU A 470 -36.56 36.03 -15.86
C GLU A 470 -35.93 34.90 -15.00
N PHE A 471 -35.60 35.07 -13.71
CA PHE A 471 -35.89 36.13 -12.74
C PHE A 471 -34.62 36.75 -12.15
N ALA A 472 -34.77 37.89 -11.45
CA ALA A 472 -33.73 38.53 -10.65
C ALA A 472 -34.10 38.57 -9.16
N ASP A 473 -33.06 38.59 -8.32
CA ASP A 473 -32.99 39.02 -6.90
C ASP A 473 -33.97 38.43 -5.87
N GLU A 474 -33.43 37.91 -4.75
CA GLU A 474 -33.70 38.48 -3.42
C GLU A 474 -32.87 37.83 -2.29
N SER A 475 -31.87 38.58 -1.81
CA SER A 475 -31.42 38.63 -0.39
C SER A 475 -30.75 37.41 0.30
N MET A 476 -29.79 37.74 1.17
CA MET A 476 -29.24 36.84 2.19
C MET A 476 -30.14 36.83 3.44
N GLN A 477 -30.32 35.68 4.10
CA GLN A 477 -30.73 35.65 5.52
C GLN A 477 -29.88 34.72 6.39
N VAL A 478 -29.74 35.12 7.65
CA VAL A 478 -28.85 34.55 8.67
C VAL A 478 -29.59 33.50 9.50
N TRP A 479 -28.93 32.38 9.81
CA TRP A 479 -29.44 31.38 10.76
C TRP A 479 -29.02 31.71 12.21
N PRO A 480 -29.95 32.01 13.13
CA PRO A 480 -29.65 32.29 14.53
C PRO A 480 -29.55 31.02 15.40
N ARG A 481 -28.84 31.11 16.53
CA ARG A 481 -28.88 30.13 17.62
C ARG A 481 -30.01 30.46 18.60
N THR A 482 -30.72 29.43 19.09
CA THR A 482 -31.42 29.48 20.40
C THR A 482 -31.49 28.08 21.04
N GLN A 483 -31.92 28.00 22.31
CA GLN A 483 -31.75 26.83 23.17
C GLN A 483 -33.07 26.22 23.69
N ARG A 484 -33.00 24.94 24.06
CA ARG A 484 -33.74 24.27 25.16
C ARG A 484 -35.25 24.52 25.34
N THR A 485 -36.03 23.44 25.23
CA THR A 485 -37.15 23.12 26.15
C THR A 485 -37.17 21.62 26.46
N ASN A 486 -37.94 21.21 27.47
CA ASN A 486 -37.93 19.86 28.04
C ASN A 486 -38.81 18.86 27.26
N ALA A 487 -38.55 17.57 27.45
CA ALA A 487 -39.37 16.49 26.92
C ALA A 487 -40.67 16.26 27.73
N PRO A 488 -41.79 15.89 27.08
CA PRO A 488 -42.88 15.12 27.69
C PRO A 488 -42.66 13.61 27.49
N ALA A 489 -43.28 12.79 28.34
CA ALA A 489 -43.31 11.33 28.17
C ALA A 489 -44.32 10.89 27.10
N VAL A 490 -44.11 9.71 26.51
CA VAL A 490 -45.04 9.05 25.58
C VAL A 490 -45.38 7.64 26.10
N PRO A 491 -46.65 7.17 26.03
CA PRO A 491 -47.06 5.87 26.58
C PRO A 491 -46.60 4.67 25.72
N GLY A 492 -46.77 3.47 26.27
CA GLY A 492 -46.41 2.22 25.59
C GLY A 492 -47.49 1.64 24.67
N ALA A 493 -47.11 0.52 24.03
CA ALA A 493 -47.91 -0.35 23.14
C ALA A 493 -48.43 0.27 21.82
N TYR A 494 -47.89 -0.21 20.69
CA TYR A 494 -48.60 -1.13 19.80
C TYR A 494 -47.63 -1.71 18.74
N LEU A 495 -47.72 -3.01 18.44
CA LEU A 495 -46.85 -3.69 17.47
C LEU A 495 -47.71 -4.44 16.43
N PRO A 496 -47.63 -4.10 15.12
CA PRO A 496 -48.30 -4.84 14.06
C PRO A 496 -47.31 -5.67 13.20
N ALA A 497 -47.58 -6.98 13.17
CA ALA A 497 -46.83 -8.04 12.51
C ALA A 497 -46.43 -7.83 11.03
N VAL A 498 -45.11 -7.83 10.75
CA VAL A 498 -44.53 -8.22 9.43
C VAL A 498 -43.28 -9.11 9.59
N LEU A 499 -43.29 -10.06 10.53
CA LEU A 499 -42.21 -11.05 10.72
C LEU A 499 -42.71 -12.51 10.84
N ALA A 500 -43.85 -12.82 10.20
CA ALA A 500 -44.48 -14.14 10.23
C ALA A 500 -44.42 -14.86 8.86
N ARG A 501 -43.26 -14.91 8.20
CA ARG A 501 -43.09 -15.63 6.91
C ARG A 501 -41.71 -16.23 6.59
N ALA A 502 -40.82 -16.36 7.58
CA ALA A 502 -39.44 -16.86 7.39
C ALA A 502 -39.07 -18.09 8.23
N TYR A 503 -40.03 -18.76 8.88
CA TYR A 503 -39.78 -19.86 9.83
C TYR A 503 -40.52 -21.18 9.51
N GLN A 504 -40.79 -21.44 8.23
CA GLN A 504 -41.30 -22.73 7.71
C GLN A 504 -40.50 -23.23 6.49
N GLY A 505 -39.17 -23.14 6.55
CA GLY A 505 -38.26 -23.56 5.46
C GLY A 505 -37.15 -24.55 5.83
N LEU A 506 -37.06 -24.98 7.10
CA LEU A 506 -35.90 -25.70 7.64
C LEU A 506 -36.26 -26.98 8.43
N CYS A 507 -37.23 -27.76 7.92
CA CYS A 507 -37.60 -29.06 8.51
C CYS A 507 -37.76 -30.19 7.47
N ALA A 508 -37.06 -30.08 6.33
CA ALA A 508 -37.23 -30.98 5.17
C ALA A 508 -35.90 -31.41 4.51
N CYS A 509 -34.83 -31.59 5.28
CA CYS A 509 -33.55 -32.14 4.78
C CYS A 509 -32.92 -33.28 5.60
N CYS A 510 -33.44 -33.59 6.79
CA CYS A 510 -32.89 -34.66 7.66
C CYS A 510 -33.51 -36.05 7.42
N ALA A 511 -34.01 -36.32 6.21
CA ALA A 511 -34.79 -37.53 5.90
C ALA A 511 -34.45 -38.16 4.53
N ARG A 512 -33.17 -38.12 4.09
CA ARG A 512 -32.76 -38.81 2.84
C ARG A 512 -31.27 -39.21 2.73
N LEU A 513 -30.60 -39.51 3.83
CA LEU A 513 -29.24 -40.07 3.85
C LEU A 513 -29.14 -41.38 4.66
N ASP A 514 -30.13 -42.25 4.51
CA ASP A 514 -30.15 -43.56 5.17
C ASP A 514 -30.45 -44.69 4.16
N ARG A 515 -29.49 -44.89 3.24
CA ARG A 515 -29.31 -46.10 2.40
C ARG A 515 -28.03 -45.99 1.56
N VAL A 516 -27.29 -47.11 1.48
CA VAL A 516 -26.00 -47.37 0.80
C VAL A 516 -24.77 -47.20 1.69
N PHE A 517 -24.60 -48.12 2.66
CA PHE A 517 -23.27 -48.55 3.12
C PHE A 517 -23.28 -49.95 3.77
N CYS A 518 -23.81 -50.96 3.08
CA CYS A 518 -23.78 -52.35 3.57
C CYS A 518 -23.89 -53.39 2.44
N GLN A 519 -22.81 -53.61 1.67
CA GLN A 519 -22.50 -54.87 0.94
C GLN A 519 -21.19 -54.73 0.13
N SER A 520 -20.10 -55.36 0.60
CA SER A 520 -19.07 -56.05 -0.22
C SER A 520 -17.76 -56.32 0.56
N LEU A 521 -17.78 -57.32 1.44
CA LEU A 521 -16.55 -58.01 1.86
C LEU A 521 -16.61 -59.47 1.42
N ARG A 522 -15.94 -59.77 0.31
CA ARG A 522 -15.51 -61.12 -0.09
C ARG A 522 -14.14 -61.03 -0.78
N ASN A 523 -13.09 -61.24 0.00
CA ASN A 523 -11.77 -61.62 -0.54
C ASN A 523 -11.83 -63.12 -0.94
N PRO A 524 -10.95 -63.64 -1.81
CA PRO A 524 -9.67 -64.13 -1.29
C PRO A 524 -8.45 -64.09 -2.25
N ALA A 525 -7.29 -63.70 -1.72
CA ALA A 525 -5.99 -64.31 -2.02
C ALA A 525 -4.95 -63.96 -0.93
N ASP A 526 -4.07 -64.92 -0.63
CA ASP A 526 -2.91 -64.93 0.29
C ASP A 526 -1.96 -66.04 -0.28
N PRO A 527 -0.64 -66.22 0.05
CA PRO A 527 -0.04 -65.93 1.36
C PRO A 527 1.47 -65.53 1.41
N ALA A 528 1.99 -65.53 2.66
CA ALA A 528 3.40 -65.52 3.12
C ALA A 528 4.06 -64.13 3.34
N SER A 529 4.80 -63.87 4.44
CA SER A 529 5.16 -64.72 5.61
C SER A 529 5.35 -63.92 6.93
N ARG A 530 5.11 -64.60 8.07
CA ARG A 530 5.33 -64.17 9.48
C ARG A 530 6.75 -64.56 9.97
N PRO A 531 7.21 -64.26 11.23
CA PRO A 531 6.60 -63.60 12.41
C PRO A 531 7.37 -62.29 12.80
N SER A 532 7.39 -61.67 14.01
CA SER A 532 7.00 -61.95 15.41
C SER A 532 6.76 -60.59 16.15
N SER A 533 6.46 -60.41 17.46
CA SER A 533 6.08 -61.25 18.63
C SER A 533 5.38 -60.38 19.69
N CYS A 534 4.32 -60.90 20.35
CA CYS A 534 3.75 -60.52 21.68
C CYS A 534 3.42 -59.04 22.02
N HIS A 535 2.17 -58.61 22.30
CA HIS A 535 1.22 -58.92 23.43
C HIS A 535 1.51 -58.20 24.77
N PRO A 536 0.49 -57.87 25.62
CA PRO A 536 -0.80 -57.20 25.34
C PRO A 536 -1.24 -56.18 26.44
N LEU A 537 -2.44 -55.55 26.33
CA LEU A 537 -3.55 -55.51 27.33
C LEU A 537 -4.43 -54.22 27.35
N PHE A 538 -5.67 -54.39 27.84
CA PHE A 538 -6.77 -53.45 28.23
C PHE A 538 -6.73 -51.97 27.76
N ARG A 539 -7.74 -51.42 27.05
CA ARG A 539 -9.24 -51.44 27.16
C ARG A 539 -9.77 -50.66 28.37
N LEU A 540 -10.42 -49.51 28.12
CA LEU A 540 -11.10 -48.68 29.12
C LEU A 540 -12.44 -48.17 28.53
N GLN A 541 -13.51 -48.13 29.35
CA GLN A 541 -14.84 -47.66 28.94
C GLN A 541 -15.09 -46.23 29.38
N LEU A 542 -15.78 -45.45 28.53
CA LEU A 542 -16.42 -44.21 28.95
C LEU A 542 -17.82 -44.51 29.51
N ARG A 543 -18.18 -43.86 30.62
CA ARG A 543 -19.56 -43.73 31.10
C ARG A 543 -19.96 -42.25 31.04
N SER A 544 -21.19 -42.00 30.63
CA SER A 544 -21.94 -40.79 30.98
C SER A 544 -22.42 -40.86 32.42
N ASP A 545 -22.69 -39.71 33.04
CA ASP A 545 -23.87 -39.49 33.88
C ASP A 545 -24.11 -37.98 34.06
N ALA A 546 -25.35 -37.57 34.38
CA ALA A 546 -25.73 -36.17 34.54
C ALA A 546 -26.92 -35.99 35.50
N SER A 547 -26.80 -35.04 36.43
CA SER A 547 -27.87 -34.59 37.34
C SER A 547 -27.52 -33.17 37.84
N HIS A 548 -28.31 -32.14 37.54
CA HIS A 548 -29.53 -31.63 38.22
C HIS A 548 -29.25 -30.38 39.12
N SER A 549 -30.13 -29.39 39.00
CA SER A 549 -30.09 -28.09 39.71
C SER A 549 -30.86 -28.13 41.05
N PRO A 550 -30.88 -27.07 41.89
CA PRO A 550 -31.83 -25.97 41.67
C PRO A 550 -31.38 -24.53 42.08
N CYS A 551 -32.29 -23.57 41.88
CA CYS A 551 -32.16 -22.11 42.01
C CYS A 551 -32.59 -21.56 43.39
N SER A 552 -32.07 -20.39 43.83
CA SER A 552 -32.86 -19.40 44.62
C SER A 552 -32.26 -17.97 44.75
N THR A 553 -32.91 -17.00 44.08
CA THR A 553 -33.34 -15.65 44.57
C THR A 553 -32.41 -14.55 45.16
N LEU A 554 -32.51 -13.36 44.53
CA LEU A 554 -32.79 -12.00 45.07
C LEU A 554 -31.71 -11.12 45.77
N GLY A 555 -31.67 -9.85 45.34
CA GLY A 555 -31.06 -8.68 46.02
C GLY A 555 -31.11 -7.41 45.15
N LEU A 556 -31.76 -6.32 45.61
CA LEU A 556 -31.94 -5.05 44.85
C LEU A 556 -32.11 -3.83 45.78
N ALA A 557 -31.89 -2.62 45.24
CA ALA A 557 -31.89 -1.29 45.91
C ALA A 557 -30.71 -1.02 46.88
N SER A 558 -30.24 0.21 47.14
CA SER A 558 -30.61 1.59 46.69
C SER A 558 -29.35 2.33 46.18
N TRP A 559 -29.33 3.34 45.31
CA TRP A 559 -30.11 4.59 45.10
C TRP A 559 -29.73 5.83 45.95
N ALA A 560 -28.96 6.73 45.29
CA ALA A 560 -29.11 8.20 45.22
C ALA A 560 -28.42 9.17 46.22
N CYS A 561 -28.33 10.42 45.73
CA CYS A 561 -27.79 11.66 46.33
C CYS A 561 -26.24 11.78 46.41
N LEU A 562 -25.61 12.94 46.18
CA LEU A 562 -26.13 14.32 46.00
C LEU A 562 -25.25 15.12 45.00
N SER A 563 -25.86 15.98 44.19
CA SER A 563 -25.19 17.15 43.56
C SER A 563 -25.61 18.40 44.34
N THR A 564 -24.78 19.43 44.53
CA THR A 564 -24.51 20.49 43.54
C THR A 564 -23.73 21.59 44.28
N LEU A 565 -22.79 22.31 43.64
CA LEU A 565 -22.63 23.76 43.85
C LEU A 565 -21.79 24.39 42.73
N LEU A 566 -22.03 25.69 42.48
CA LEU A 566 -21.42 26.50 41.41
C LEU A 566 -20.46 27.53 42.00
N SER A 567 -19.42 27.91 41.26
CA SER A 567 -18.93 29.29 41.19
C SER A 567 -17.92 29.49 40.05
N VAL A 568 -18.16 30.51 39.22
CA VAL A 568 -17.20 31.09 38.26
C VAL A 568 -17.39 32.60 38.27
N PRO A 569 -16.31 33.39 38.38
CA PRO A 569 -16.37 34.81 38.02
C PRO A 569 -15.24 35.26 37.07
N GLY A 570 -15.54 36.25 36.23
CA GLY A 570 -14.55 37.25 35.79
C GLY A 570 -13.87 37.04 34.44
N ALA A 571 -14.44 37.59 33.38
CA ALA A 571 -13.69 37.99 32.19
C ALA A 571 -13.15 39.43 32.34
N ARG A 572 -12.06 39.77 31.65
CA ARG A 572 -11.69 41.15 31.28
C ARG A 572 -10.75 41.16 30.06
N SER A 573 -10.55 42.34 29.48
CA SER A 573 -10.17 42.55 28.08
C SER A 573 -8.72 43.03 27.87
N SER A 574 -8.33 43.03 26.58
CA SER A 574 -7.27 43.81 25.94
C SER A 574 -7.31 45.32 26.29
N PRO A 575 -6.27 46.14 25.98
CA PRO A 575 -5.75 46.35 24.62
C PRO A 575 -4.21 46.34 24.47
N GLY A 576 -3.77 46.36 23.20
CA GLY A 576 -2.38 46.36 22.74
C GLY A 576 -2.34 46.10 21.24
#